data_AF-A0A2V8QTB7-F1
#
_entry.id   AF-A0A2V8QTB7-F1
#
_cell.length_a   1.000
_cell.length_b   1.000
_cell.length_c   1.000
_cell.angle_alpha   90.00
_cell.angle_beta   90.00
_cell.angle_gamma   90.00
#
_symmetry.space_group_name_H-M   'P 1'
#
loop_
_entity.id
_entity.type
_entity.pdbx_description
1 polymer ?
#
loop_
_entity_poly.entity_id
_entity_poly.type
_entity_poly.pdbx_seq_one_letter_code
_entity_poly.pdbx_strand_id
1 'polypeptide(L)'
;MKKGTKLLLGGVTVAAAAVGAIGAAIMKRDRKSRRFRSRVPDSWARPGMKVTFRAELMPGRDPDERTYEVTNLLPSGRVLLDRVAGEHTQTEFERQ
;
A
#
# COMPACT_ATOMS: atom_id res chain seq x y z
N MET A 1 -27.83 35.19 -21.94
CA MET A 1 -27.88 34.34 -23.17
C MET A 1 -26.94 34.93 -24.22
N LYS A 2 -26.31 34.05 -25.02
CA LYS A 2 -25.50 34.29 -26.26
C LYS A 2 -24.03 34.71 -26.01
N LYS A 3 -23.07 33.74 -26.00
CA LYS A 3 -22.25 33.21 -27.15
C LYS A 3 -21.40 34.35 -27.77
N GLY A 4 -20.07 34.36 -27.86
CA GLY A 4 -19.01 33.35 -27.73
C GLY A 4 -18.05 33.58 -28.91
N THR A 5 -16.73 33.68 -28.68
CA THR A 5 -15.75 33.64 -29.79
C THR A 5 -14.46 32.95 -29.33
N LYS A 6 -14.16 31.84 -30.00
CA LYS A 6 -12.92 31.07 -29.92
C LYS A 6 -11.84 31.73 -30.77
N LEU A 7 -10.61 31.79 -30.25
CA LEU A 7 -9.35 31.99 -30.98
C LEU A 7 -8.34 31.06 -30.27
N LEU A 8 -8.23 29.79 -30.67
CA LEU A 8 -7.32 29.22 -31.68
C LEU A 8 -5.83 29.48 -31.43
N LEU A 9 -5.13 28.34 -31.26
CA LEU A 9 -3.77 28.02 -31.69
C LEU A 9 -2.61 28.86 -31.15
N GLY A 10 -1.66 28.16 -30.51
CA GLY A 10 -0.28 28.65 -30.51
C GLY A 10 0.65 27.94 -29.53
N GLY A 11 1.17 26.78 -29.91
CA GLY A 11 2.54 26.36 -29.56
C GLY A 11 2.83 25.94 -28.11
N VAL A 12 2.96 24.63 -27.90
CA VAL A 12 3.81 24.12 -26.80
C VAL A 12 5.26 24.40 -27.18
N THR A 13 5.80 25.53 -26.74
CA THR A 13 7.24 25.78 -26.77
C THR A 13 7.87 25.04 -25.60
N VAL A 14 8.38 23.84 -25.86
CA VAL A 14 9.36 23.20 -24.96
C VAL A 14 10.64 24.02 -25.06
N ALA A 15 10.71 25.13 -24.34
CA ALA A 15 11.91 25.92 -24.18
C ALA A 15 12.57 25.51 -22.86
N ALA A 16 13.62 24.69 -23.00
CA ALA A 16 14.57 24.40 -21.95
C ALA A 16 15.17 25.70 -21.39
N ALA A 17 15.28 25.76 -20.06
CA ALA A 17 16.16 26.60 -19.25
C ALA A 17 15.41 27.23 -18.06
N ALA A 18 15.15 26.43 -17.04
CA ALA A 18 15.06 26.94 -15.68
C ALA A 18 15.59 25.86 -14.74
N VAL A 19 16.87 25.99 -14.39
CA VAL A 19 17.48 25.32 -13.24
C VAL A 19 16.75 25.86 -12.00
N GLY A 20 15.61 25.25 -11.69
CA GLY A 20 14.73 25.63 -10.61
C GLY A 20 14.91 24.68 -9.43
N ALA A 21 14.92 25.24 -8.22
CA ALA A 21 14.88 24.54 -6.94
C ALA A 21 13.54 23.79 -6.71
N ILE A 22 13.13 22.96 -7.68
CA ILE A 22 11.91 22.15 -7.69
C ILE A 22 12.28 20.65 -7.49
N GLY A 23 13.53 20.35 -7.13
CA GLY A 23 13.97 19.00 -6.76
C GLY A 23 13.45 18.50 -5.40
N ALA A 24 12.83 19.36 -4.59
CA ALA A 24 12.33 18.97 -3.26
C ALA A 24 10.86 18.47 -3.27
N ALA A 25 10.10 18.70 -4.34
CA ALA A 25 8.67 18.40 -4.37
C ALA A 25 8.31 16.93 -4.70
N ILE A 26 9.31 16.09 -5.04
CA ILE A 26 9.11 14.67 -5.38
C ILE A 26 9.83 13.77 -4.35
N MET A 27 9.73 14.11 -3.06
CA MET A 27 9.94 13.17 -1.96
C MET A 27 8.66 13.02 -1.14
N LYS A 28 7.62 12.49 -1.79
CA LYS A 28 6.45 11.95 -1.11
C LYS A 28 6.37 10.45 -1.42
N ARG A 29 7.35 9.72 -0.92
CA ARG A 29 7.31 8.25 -0.90
C ARG A 29 7.40 7.81 0.56
N ASP A 30 6.22 7.59 1.13
CA ASP A 30 5.91 6.81 2.32
C ASP A 30 7.02 6.62 3.36
N ARG A 31 7.35 7.68 4.10
CA ARG A 31 8.02 7.56 5.41
C ARG A 31 7.02 7.58 6.57
N LYS A 32 5.83 6.99 6.38
CA LYS A 32 4.82 6.83 7.44
C LYS A 32 4.79 5.40 8.03
N SER A 33 5.94 4.74 8.15
CA SER A 33 6.04 3.48 8.93
C SER A 33 6.79 3.64 10.26
N ARG A 34 7.31 4.84 10.59
CA ARG A 34 8.03 5.08 11.86
C ARG A 34 7.26 6.01 12.76
N ARG A 35 6.35 5.43 13.57
CA ARG A 35 5.80 5.89 14.86
C ARG A 35 4.34 5.45 15.00
N PHE A 36 4.11 4.15 15.03
CA PHE A 36 2.90 3.60 15.66
C PHE A 36 3.29 2.64 16.78
N ARG A 37 4.17 3.10 17.67
CA ARG A 37 4.18 2.62 19.06
C ARG A 37 3.09 3.38 19.84
N SER A 38 1.85 3.37 19.33
CA SER A 38 0.72 3.59 20.20
C SER A 38 0.44 2.25 20.87
N ARG A 39 -0.01 2.27 22.11
CA ARG A 39 -0.46 1.08 22.83
C ARG A 39 -1.68 0.53 22.07
N VAL A 40 -1.44 -0.29 21.05
CA VAL A 40 -2.50 -0.89 20.25
C VAL A 40 -3.20 -1.91 21.15
N PRO A 41 -4.55 -1.88 21.27
CA PRO A 41 -5.31 -2.96 21.91
C PRO A 41 -4.90 -4.30 21.32
N ASP A 42 -5.14 -5.39 22.05
CA ASP A 42 -4.72 -6.76 21.74
C ASP A 42 -5.13 -7.17 20.32
N SER A 43 -4.30 -6.81 19.33
CA SER A 43 -4.56 -7.01 17.91
C SER A 43 -3.79 -8.24 17.47
N TRP A 44 -4.52 -9.20 16.89
CA TRP A 44 -3.97 -10.50 16.50
C TRP A 44 -2.85 -10.44 15.44
N ALA A 45 -2.74 -9.32 14.72
CA ALA A 45 -1.71 -9.07 13.72
C ALA A 45 -1.12 -7.66 13.84
N ARG A 46 0.09 -7.48 13.29
CA ARG A 46 0.80 -6.19 13.21
C ARG A 46 1.61 -6.13 11.91
N PRO A 47 1.81 -4.93 11.29
CA PRO A 47 2.74 -4.79 10.17
C PRO A 47 4.13 -5.33 10.51
N GLY A 48 4.73 -6.11 9.61
CA GLY A 48 6.00 -6.82 9.81
C GLY A 48 5.87 -8.20 10.47
N MET A 49 4.70 -8.58 10.96
CA MET A 49 4.45 -9.92 11.50
C MET A 49 4.32 -10.95 10.37
N LYS A 50 4.88 -12.15 10.56
CA LYS A 50 4.67 -13.28 9.64
C LYS A 50 3.42 -14.05 10.04
N VAL A 51 2.59 -14.37 9.05
CA VAL A 51 1.40 -15.23 9.20
C VAL A 51 1.45 -16.34 8.16
N THR A 52 0.99 -17.53 8.53
CA THR A 52 1.03 -18.71 7.67
C THR A 52 -0.39 -19.14 7.35
N PHE A 53 -0.76 -19.16 6.07
CA PHE A 53 -2.07 -19.65 5.65
C PHE A 53 -2.23 -21.12 5.99
N ARG A 54 -3.44 -21.52 6.38
CA ARG A 54 -3.78 -22.93 6.64
C ARG A 54 -3.57 -23.80 5.41
N ALA A 55 -3.14 -25.04 5.62
CA ALA A 55 -2.79 -25.96 4.53
C ALA A 55 -3.98 -26.24 3.61
N GLU A 56 -5.19 -26.29 4.16
CA GLU A 56 -6.43 -26.46 3.41
C GLU A 56 -6.75 -25.31 2.44
N LEU A 57 -6.25 -24.10 2.69
CA LEU A 57 -6.47 -22.95 1.80
C LEU A 57 -5.43 -22.89 0.67
N MET A 58 -4.26 -23.49 0.88
CA MET A 58 -3.16 -23.52 -0.08
C MET A 58 -2.56 -24.93 -0.17
N PRO A 59 -3.32 -25.92 -0.69
CA PRO A 59 -2.86 -27.30 -0.73
C PRO A 59 -1.65 -27.46 -1.65
N GLY A 60 -0.79 -28.44 -1.32
CA GLY A 60 0.42 -28.75 -2.09
C GLY A 60 1.53 -27.71 -1.96
N ARG A 61 1.45 -26.80 -0.98
CA ARG A 61 2.49 -25.82 -0.66
C ARG A 61 3.09 -26.06 0.70
N ASP A 62 4.40 -25.92 0.78
CA ASP A 62 5.12 -26.01 2.05
C ASP A 62 4.78 -24.82 2.98
N PRO A 63 4.96 -24.96 4.30
CA PRO A 63 4.68 -23.88 5.25
C PRO A 63 5.39 -22.56 4.91
N ASP A 64 6.63 -22.64 4.41
CA ASP A 64 7.41 -21.46 4.02
C ASP A 64 6.78 -20.72 2.82
N GLU A 65 6.19 -21.45 1.87
CA GLU A 65 5.51 -20.90 0.69
C GLU A 65 4.12 -20.33 1.01
N ARG A 66 3.56 -20.71 2.16
CA ARG A 66 2.29 -20.21 2.71
C ARG A 66 2.48 -19.09 3.74
N THR A 67 3.73 -18.72 4.02
CA THR A 67 4.06 -17.71 5.03
C THR A 67 4.31 -16.36 4.38
N TYR A 68 3.57 -15.35 4.84
CA TYR A 68 3.63 -13.99 4.29
C TYR A 68 3.79 -12.96 5.40
N GLU A 69 4.37 -11.81 5.04
CA GLU A 69 4.51 -10.67 5.94
C GLU A 69 3.27 -9.79 5.86
N VAL A 70 2.72 -9.41 7.02
CA VAL A 70 1.62 -8.45 7.12
C VAL A 70 2.14 -7.07 6.75
N THR A 71 1.56 -6.43 5.75
CA THR A 71 1.91 -5.05 5.34
C THR A 71 1.05 -4.01 6.05
N ASN A 72 -0.22 -4.32 6.30
CA ASN A 72 -1.14 -3.43 6.99
C ASN A 72 -2.24 -4.19 7.74
N LEU A 73 -2.69 -3.64 8.87
CA LEU A 73 -3.89 -4.09 9.58
C LEU A 73 -4.98 -3.04 9.37
N LEU A 74 -6.09 -3.46 8.75
CA LEU A 74 -7.22 -2.58 8.45
C LEU A 74 -8.11 -2.37 9.67
N PRO A 75 -8.89 -1.27 9.74
CA PRO A 75 -9.86 -1.04 10.82
C PRO A 75 -10.91 -2.14 10.95
N SER A 76 -11.16 -2.90 9.87
CA SER A 76 -12.06 -4.06 9.85
C SER A 76 -11.51 -5.28 10.60
N GLY A 77 -10.23 -5.27 11.01
CA GLY A 77 -9.53 -6.43 11.58
C GLY A 77 -8.94 -7.39 10.53
N ARG A 78 -9.12 -7.08 9.24
CA ARG A 78 -8.49 -7.80 8.12
C ARG A 78 -7.05 -7.32 7.90
N VAL A 79 -6.22 -8.16 7.31
CA VAL A 79 -4.82 -7.85 6.98
C VAL A 79 -4.60 -7.79 5.47
N LEU A 80 -3.68 -6.91 5.07
CA LEU A 80 -3.04 -6.95 3.77
C LEU A 80 -1.66 -7.61 3.93
N LEU A 81 -1.24 -8.38 2.92
CA LEU A 81 -0.01 -9.16 2.96
C LEU A 81 0.94 -8.72 1.84
N ASP A 82 2.24 -8.96 2.03
CA ASP A 82 3.22 -8.76 0.96
C ASP A 82 3.03 -9.84 -0.12
N ARG A 83 3.02 -9.40 -1.39
CA ARG A 83 2.94 -10.26 -2.59
C ARG A 83 1.69 -11.15 -2.71
N VAL A 84 0.68 -10.95 -1.87
CA VAL A 84 -0.63 -11.62 -1.97
C VAL A 84 -1.71 -10.56 -2.07
N ALA A 85 -2.59 -10.70 -3.06
CA ALA A 85 -3.68 -9.76 -3.28
C ALA A 85 -4.90 -10.14 -2.44
N GLY A 86 -5.63 -9.13 -1.97
CA GLY A 86 -6.86 -9.29 -1.22
C GLY A 86 -6.73 -8.92 0.26
N GLU A 87 -7.87 -8.93 0.94
CA GLU A 87 -7.97 -8.72 2.38
C GLU A 87 -8.24 -10.04 3.09
N HIS A 88 -7.42 -10.38 4.08
CA HIS A 88 -7.48 -11.69 4.74
C HIS A 88 -7.93 -11.57 6.20
N THR A 89 -8.67 -12.57 6.68
CA THR A 89 -9.12 -12.67 8.09
C THR A 89 -8.23 -13.61 8.88
N GLN A 90 -8.23 -13.45 10.21
CA GLN A 90 -7.45 -14.30 11.13
C GLN A 90 -7.68 -15.80 10.93
N THR A 91 -8.92 -16.20 10.58
CA THR A 91 -9.33 -17.61 10.46
C THR A 91 -8.70 -18.35 9.29
N GLU A 92 -8.12 -17.61 8.33
CA GLU A 92 -7.39 -18.16 7.19
C GLU A 92 -5.99 -18.64 7.58
N PHE A 93 -5.48 -18.19 8.73
CA PHE A 93 -4.14 -18.48 9.19
C PHE A 93 -4.11 -19.59 10.25
N GLU A 94 -2.97 -20.26 10.35
CA GLU A 94 -2.70 -21.22 11.42
C GLU A 94 -2.72 -20.49 12.78
N ARG A 95 -3.19 -21.17 13.84
CA ARG A 95 -3.16 -20.62 15.20
C ARG A 95 -1.71 -20.64 15.71
N GLN A 96 -1.19 -19.47 16.07
CA GLN A 96 0.09 -19.32 16.78
C GLN A 96 -0.09 -19.47 18.28
#